data_AF-A0A4S3KMH5-F1
#
_entry.id   AF-A0A4S3KMH5-F1
#
_cell.length_a   1.000
_cell.length_b   1.000
_cell.length_c   1.000
_cell.angle_alpha   90.00
_cell.angle_beta   90.00
_cell.angle_gamma   90.00
#
_symmetry.space_group_name_H-M   'P 1'
#
loop_
_entity.id
_entity.type
_entity.pdbx_description
1 polymer ?
#
loop_
_entity_poly.entity_id
_entity_poly.type
_entity_poly.pdbx_seq_one_letter_code
_entity_poly.pdbx_strand_id
1 'polypeptide(L)'
;MIASEHIITGEWLVTLKARHALGVLPEVDRAKIPEIGRVKAIETIDTLINAAYRESPESIVDRARAAAQWCFATWAAAKFKDDRLLTSDLAQLATEVEKRSCECKPEMAIWSARGLARLHSRAKPNEQERRDTRPVMEADAEYALAAMGLLLREIGWVI
;
A
#
# COMPACT_ATOMS: atom_id res chain seq x y z
N MET A 1 -10.45 -13.39 -11.39
CA MET A 1 -10.45 -13.17 -12.86
C MET A 1 -10.86 -14.49 -13.50
N ILE A 2 -11.63 -14.48 -14.58
CA ILE A 2 -12.07 -15.71 -15.26
C ILE A 2 -11.30 -15.77 -16.58
N ALA A 3 -10.55 -16.85 -16.79
CA ALA A 3 -9.96 -17.19 -18.08
C ALA A 3 -10.69 -18.42 -18.61
N SER A 4 -11.05 -18.41 -19.89
CA SER A 4 -11.74 -19.50 -20.56
C SER A 4 -10.98 -19.90 -21.82
N GLU A 5 -10.71 -21.19 -21.96
CA GLU A 5 -10.09 -21.76 -23.15
C GLU A 5 -10.85 -23.02 -23.59
N HIS A 6 -10.78 -23.29 -24.89
CA HIS A 6 -11.46 -24.42 -25.51
C HIS A 6 -10.46 -25.57 -25.66
N ILE A 7 -10.70 -26.70 -24.99
CA ILE A 7 -9.78 -27.84 -25.04
C ILE A 7 -10.13 -28.81 -26.17
N ILE A 8 -9.18 -29.68 -26.52
CA ILE A 8 -9.28 -30.61 -27.66
C ILE A 8 -10.49 -31.57 -27.53
N THR A 9 -10.96 -31.84 -26.31
CA THR A 9 -12.16 -32.67 -26.04
C THR A 9 -13.47 -31.95 -26.34
N GLY A 10 -13.45 -30.67 -26.70
CA GLY A 10 -14.65 -29.86 -26.97
C GLY A 10 -15.28 -29.26 -25.70
N GLU A 11 -14.66 -29.46 -24.55
CA GLU A 11 -15.11 -28.90 -23.28
C GLU A 11 -14.53 -27.49 -23.06
N TRP A 12 -15.22 -26.71 -22.23
CA TRP A 12 -14.73 -25.42 -21.76
C TRP A 12 -13.86 -25.61 -20.53
N LEU A 13 -12.57 -25.29 -20.64
CA LEU A 13 -11.71 -25.16 -19.47
C LEU A 13 -11.84 -23.74 -18.94
N VAL A 14 -12.55 -23.62 -17.82
CA VAL A 14 -12.72 -22.35 -17.11
C VAL A 14 -11.76 -22.32 -15.93
N THR A 15 -10.75 -21.48 -16.01
CA THR A 15 -9.84 -21.22 -14.89
C THR A 15 -10.40 -20.07 -14.05
N LEU A 16 -10.95 -20.43 -12.89
CA LEU A 16 -11.27 -19.50 -11.82
C LEU A 16 -9.99 -19.18 -11.04
N LYS A 17 -9.29 -18.12 -11.46
CA LYS A 17 -8.27 -17.53 -10.59
C LYS A 17 -8.98 -16.83 -9.45
N ALA A 18 -8.91 -17.42 -8.26
CA ALA A 18 -9.35 -16.79 -7.02
C ALA A 18 -8.81 -15.35 -7.00
N ARG A 19 -9.69 -14.36 -6.85
CA ARG A 19 -9.27 -12.96 -6.59
C ARG A 19 -8.59 -12.81 -5.22
N HIS A 20 -8.29 -13.93 -4.54
CA HIS A 20 -8.01 -13.98 -3.11
C HIS A 20 -6.74 -14.74 -2.74
N ALA A 21 -5.85 -15.08 -3.69
CA ALA A 21 -4.49 -15.43 -3.26
C ALA A 21 -3.75 -14.20 -2.69
N LEU A 22 -4.14 -12.98 -3.10
CA LEU A 22 -3.67 -11.69 -2.56
C LEU A 22 -4.82 -10.70 -2.34
N GLY A 23 -5.98 -11.20 -1.89
CA GLY A 23 -7.22 -10.44 -1.65
C GLY A 23 -7.17 -9.40 -0.53
N VAL A 24 -6.06 -8.69 -0.40
CA VAL A 24 -5.69 -7.93 0.79
C VAL A 24 -6.00 -6.45 0.63
N LEU A 25 -5.86 -5.90 -0.59
CA LEU A 25 -6.18 -4.51 -0.85
C LEU A 25 -7.70 -4.33 -1.00
N PRO A 26 -8.33 -3.49 -0.16
CA PRO A 26 -9.76 -3.19 -0.26
C PRO A 26 -10.08 -2.42 -1.54
N GLU A 27 -11.33 -2.49 -1.98
CA GLU A 27 -11.83 -1.62 -3.04
C GLU A 27 -11.85 -0.18 -2.57
N VAL A 28 -11.34 0.74 -3.39
CA VAL A 28 -11.14 2.15 -3.03
C VAL A 28 -12.22 3.01 -3.68
N ASP A 29 -12.91 3.80 -2.86
CA ASP A 29 -13.81 4.84 -3.32
C ASP A 29 -12.99 6.05 -3.82
N ARG A 30 -12.81 6.14 -5.13
CA ARG A 30 -12.04 7.22 -5.77
C ARG A 30 -12.63 8.61 -5.48
N ALA A 31 -13.93 8.72 -5.16
CA ALA A 31 -14.55 9.99 -4.84
C ALA A 31 -14.14 10.50 -3.44
N LYS A 32 -13.73 9.62 -2.53
CA LYS A 32 -13.26 9.98 -1.18
C LYS A 32 -11.81 10.50 -1.17
N ILE A 33 -11.06 10.33 -2.26
CA ILE A 33 -9.67 10.78 -2.35
C ILE A 33 -9.62 12.29 -2.59
N PRO A 34 -8.98 13.10 -1.73
CA PRO A 34 -8.85 14.54 -1.92
C PRO A 34 -8.13 14.92 -3.22
N GLU A 35 -8.61 15.97 -3.90
CA GLU A 35 -8.11 16.39 -5.22
C GLU A 35 -6.60 16.70 -5.22
N ILE A 36 -6.09 17.26 -4.11
CA ILE A 36 -4.72 17.76 -3.95
C ILE A 36 -3.62 16.73 -4.25
N GLY A 37 -3.91 15.44 -4.13
CA GLY A 37 -2.98 14.36 -4.47
C GLY A 37 -3.65 13.17 -5.14
N ARG A 38 -4.88 13.33 -5.63
CA ARG A 38 -5.74 12.26 -6.14
C ARG A 38 -5.08 11.46 -7.25
N VAL A 39 -4.53 12.15 -8.25
CA VAL A 39 -3.90 11.52 -9.42
C VAL A 39 -2.79 10.57 -8.98
N LYS A 40 -1.87 11.04 -8.14
CA LYS A 40 -0.73 10.25 -7.67
C LYS A 40 -1.14 9.12 -6.73
N ALA A 41 -2.11 9.34 -5.85
CA ALA A 41 -2.67 8.29 -5.00
C ALA A 41 -3.26 7.15 -5.85
N ILE A 42 -4.07 7.47 -6.86
CA ILE A 42 -4.67 6.47 -7.76
C ILE A 42 -3.58 5.74 -8.56
N GLU A 43 -2.66 6.46 -9.19
CA GLU A 43 -1.56 5.88 -9.97
C GLU A 43 -0.75 4.86 -9.16
N THR A 44 -0.43 5.19 -7.91
CA THR A 44 0.38 4.31 -7.05
C THR A 44 -0.39 3.13 -6.49
N ILE A 45 -1.69 3.29 -6.20
CA ILE A 45 -2.59 2.16 -5.87
C ILE A 45 -2.67 1.19 -7.06
N ASP A 46 -2.95 1.69 -8.26
CA ASP A 46 -3.08 0.85 -9.46
C ASP A 46 -1.75 0.14 -9.78
N THR A 47 -0.62 0.82 -9.58
CA THR A 47 0.73 0.24 -9.70
C THR A 47 0.97 -0.89 -8.70
N LEU A 48 0.57 -0.72 -7.44
CA LEU A 48 0.68 -1.75 -6.41
C LEU A 48 -0.21 -2.96 -6.73
N ILE A 49 -1.45 -2.72 -7.17
CA ILE A 49 -2.38 -3.79 -7.56
C ILE A 49 -1.79 -4.62 -8.69
N ASN A 50 -1.18 -3.98 -9.69
CA ASN A 50 -0.54 -4.68 -10.80
C ASN A 50 0.66 -5.53 -10.35
N ALA A 51 1.46 -5.00 -9.43
CA ALA A 51 2.66 -5.66 -8.94
C ALA A 51 2.40 -6.84 -8.03
N ALA A 52 1.35 -6.77 -7.19
CA ALA A 52 0.99 -7.82 -6.25
C ALA A 52 0.94 -9.21 -6.92
N TYR A 53 0.47 -9.30 -8.16
CA TYR A 53 0.29 -10.57 -8.86
C TYR A 53 1.51 -11.08 -9.64
N ARG A 54 2.56 -10.27 -9.83
CA ARG A 54 3.56 -10.51 -10.89
C ARG A 54 5.00 -10.26 -10.48
N GLU A 55 5.23 -9.59 -9.37
CA GLU A 55 6.56 -9.06 -9.03
C GLU A 55 7.14 -9.72 -7.79
N SER A 56 8.45 -9.50 -7.59
CA SER A 56 9.17 -10.02 -6.43
C SER A 56 8.72 -9.37 -5.12
N PRO A 57 8.96 -10.02 -3.96
CA PRO A 57 8.62 -9.45 -2.66
C PRO A 57 9.18 -8.05 -2.41
N GLU A 58 10.43 -7.80 -2.80
CA GLU A 58 11.07 -6.48 -2.67
C GLU A 58 10.32 -5.40 -3.47
N SER A 59 9.87 -5.74 -4.68
CA SER A 59 9.14 -4.82 -5.53
C SER A 59 7.74 -4.51 -4.98
N ILE A 60 7.05 -5.54 -4.45
CA ILE A 60 5.76 -5.34 -3.78
C ILE A 60 5.91 -4.42 -2.56
N VAL A 61 6.94 -4.64 -1.73
CA VAL A 61 7.24 -3.80 -0.56
C VAL A 61 7.52 -2.35 -0.97
N ASP A 62 8.32 -2.13 -2.02
CA ASP A 62 8.63 -0.79 -2.51
C ASP A 62 7.37 -0.05 -2.98
N ARG A 63 6.57 -0.71 -3.81
CA ARG A 63 5.32 -0.14 -4.32
C ARG A 63 4.28 0.08 -3.22
N ALA A 64 4.22 -0.80 -2.22
CA ALA A 64 3.34 -0.63 -1.06
C ALA A 64 3.72 0.61 -0.26
N ARG A 65 5.02 0.85 -0.06
CA ARG A 65 5.52 2.07 0.58
C ARG A 65 5.23 3.31 -0.26
N ALA A 66 5.40 3.25 -1.58
CA ALA A 66 5.08 4.38 -2.47
C ALA A 66 3.57 4.72 -2.44
N ALA A 67 2.70 3.71 -2.51
CA ALA A 67 1.26 3.89 -2.41
C ALA A 67 0.85 4.45 -1.05
N ALA A 68 1.41 3.93 0.04
CA ALA A 68 1.16 4.46 1.38
C ALA A 68 1.63 5.91 1.54
N GLN A 69 2.79 6.28 0.96
CA GLN A 69 3.27 7.67 0.95
C GLN A 69 2.24 8.59 0.31
N TRP A 70 1.82 8.32 -0.93
CA TRP A 70 0.88 9.21 -1.61
C TRP A 70 -0.51 9.21 -0.97
N CYS A 71 -1.03 8.05 -0.55
CA CYS A 71 -2.35 7.97 0.06
C CYS A 71 -2.39 8.70 1.41
N PHE A 72 -1.43 8.40 2.30
CA PHE A 72 -1.41 8.99 3.63
C PHE A 72 -1.05 10.48 3.57
N ALA A 73 -0.16 10.89 2.66
CA ALA A 73 0.20 12.29 2.50
C ALA A 73 -0.97 13.11 1.96
N THR A 74 -1.69 12.59 0.96
CA THR A 74 -2.87 13.25 0.39
C THR A 74 -3.97 13.40 1.44
N TRP A 75 -4.22 12.35 2.22
CA TRP A 75 -5.16 12.41 3.34
C TRP A 75 -4.72 13.44 4.40
N ALA A 76 -3.45 13.43 4.81
CA ALA A 76 -2.93 14.32 5.83
C ALA A 76 -2.90 15.79 5.36
N ALA A 77 -2.49 16.05 4.12
CA ALA A 77 -2.48 17.37 3.51
C ALA A 77 -3.89 17.96 3.48
N ALA A 78 -4.90 17.17 3.11
CA ALA A 78 -6.29 17.59 3.14
C ALA A 78 -6.80 17.83 4.57
N LYS A 79 -6.50 16.92 5.50
CA LYS A 79 -6.95 17.01 6.91
C LYS A 79 -6.35 18.23 7.63
N PHE A 80 -5.06 18.48 7.44
CA PHE A 80 -4.34 19.55 8.11
C PHE A 80 -4.23 20.84 7.29
N LYS A 81 -4.75 20.85 6.05
CA LYS A 81 -4.66 21.96 5.09
C LYS A 81 -3.22 22.41 4.85
N ASP A 82 -2.32 21.44 4.61
CA ASP A 82 -0.88 21.67 4.45
C ASP A 82 -0.29 20.81 3.31
N ASP A 83 -0.17 21.41 2.14
CA ASP A 83 0.31 20.79 0.90
C ASP A 83 1.75 20.31 0.99
N ARG A 84 2.55 20.85 1.93
CA ARG A 84 3.96 20.45 2.13
C ARG A 84 4.06 19.00 2.60
N LEU A 85 2.99 18.44 3.15
CA LEU A 85 2.94 17.04 3.57
C LEU A 85 3.01 16.08 2.38
N LEU A 86 2.63 16.50 1.17
CA LEU A 86 2.67 15.67 -0.04
C LEU A 86 4.08 15.19 -0.42
N THR A 87 5.11 15.95 -0.07
CA THR A 87 6.50 15.63 -0.41
C THR A 87 7.28 15.02 0.75
N SER A 88 6.63 14.81 1.89
CA SER A 88 7.26 14.23 3.09
C SER A 88 7.53 12.74 2.90
N ASP A 89 8.65 12.26 3.46
CA ASP A 89 8.91 10.83 3.59
C ASP A 89 7.84 10.17 4.48
N LEU A 90 7.49 8.92 4.21
CA LEU A 90 6.43 8.20 4.93
C LEU A 90 6.67 8.11 6.45
N ALA A 91 7.92 7.90 6.91
CA ALA A 91 8.21 7.83 8.34
C ALA A 91 8.13 9.22 9.02
N GLN A 92 8.58 10.25 8.32
CA GLN A 92 8.45 11.64 8.77
C GLN A 92 6.98 12.05 8.83
N LEU A 93 6.22 11.73 7.79
CA LEU A 93 4.78 11.99 7.70
C LEU A 93 4.02 11.33 8.86
N ALA A 94 4.31 10.06 9.18
CA ALA A 94 3.68 9.38 10.31
C ALA A 94 3.95 10.09 11.65
N THR A 95 5.17 10.61 11.83
CA THR A 95 5.54 11.39 13.01
C THR A 95 4.82 12.73 13.05
N GLU A 96 4.68 13.39 11.91
CA GLU A 96 3.99 14.68 11.81
C GLU A 96 2.49 14.54 12.07
N VAL A 97 1.84 13.51 11.48
CA VAL A 97 0.42 13.20 11.72
C VAL A 97 0.16 12.90 13.19
N GLU A 98 1.03 12.12 13.84
CA GLU A 98 0.93 11.80 15.27
C GLU A 98 1.02 13.05 16.15
N LYS A 99 1.95 13.97 15.85
CA LYS A 99 2.12 15.24 16.58
C LYS A 99 0.94 16.19 16.40
N ARG A 100 0.38 16.26 15.18
CA ARG A 100 -0.74 17.16 14.86
C ARG A 100 -2.11 16.61 15.28
N SER A 101 -2.21 15.31 15.56
CA SER A 101 -3.44 14.68 16.02
C SER A 101 -3.50 14.68 17.55
N CYS A 102 -4.18 15.66 18.15
CA CYS A 102 -4.23 15.86 19.59
C CYS A 102 -5.11 14.84 20.33
N GLU A 103 -6.37 14.66 19.93
CA GLU A 103 -7.37 13.88 20.71
C GLU A 103 -7.77 12.55 20.03
N CYS A 104 -7.87 12.53 18.70
CA CYS A 104 -8.22 11.33 17.91
C CYS A 104 -7.13 11.04 16.88
N LYS A 105 -6.10 10.32 17.31
CA LYS A 105 -5.00 9.86 16.47
C LYS A 105 -5.48 8.69 15.59
N PRO A 106 -5.20 8.71 14.27
CA PRO A 106 -5.41 7.55 13.41
C PRO A 106 -4.29 6.53 13.66
N GLU A 107 -4.23 5.97 14.88
CA GLU A 107 -3.12 5.14 15.38
C GLU A 107 -2.78 4.02 14.40
N MET A 108 -3.78 3.27 13.93
CA MET A 108 -3.54 2.15 13.03
C MET A 108 -3.00 2.60 11.67
N ALA A 109 -3.44 3.76 11.13
CA ALA A 109 -2.84 4.32 9.92
C ALA A 109 -1.37 4.73 10.14
N ILE A 110 -1.07 5.35 11.28
CA ILE A 110 0.30 5.76 11.66
C ILE A 110 1.20 4.53 11.78
N TRP A 111 0.74 3.46 12.44
CA TRP A 111 1.50 2.23 12.61
C TRP A 111 1.69 1.47 11.30
N SER A 112 0.67 1.41 10.44
CA SER A 112 0.81 0.87 9.08
C SER A 112 1.85 1.63 8.26
N ALA A 113 1.81 2.97 8.29
CA ALA A 113 2.80 3.82 7.61
C ALA A 113 4.23 3.58 8.13
N ARG A 114 4.41 3.50 9.45
CA ARG A 114 5.70 3.20 10.08
C ARG A 114 6.23 1.81 9.72
N GLY A 115 5.34 0.81 9.72
CA GLY A 115 5.66 -0.56 9.33
C GLY A 115 6.17 -0.64 7.90
N LEU A 116 5.44 -0.05 6.96
CA LEU A 116 5.82 0.02 5.54
C LEU A 116 7.14 0.77 5.32
N ALA A 117 7.35 1.90 6.00
CA ALA A 117 8.61 2.64 5.90
C ALA A 117 9.82 1.83 6.41
N ARG A 118 9.65 1.11 7.53
CA ARG A 118 10.69 0.21 8.06
C ARG A 118 10.96 -0.97 7.13
N LEU A 119 9.91 -1.54 6.56
CA LEU A 119 10.05 -2.69 5.67
C LEU A 119 10.73 -2.33 4.34
N HIS A 120 10.41 -1.17 3.77
CA HIS A 120 11.13 -0.65 2.60
C HIS A 120 12.61 -0.42 2.89
N SER A 121 12.97 0.05 4.09
CA SER A 121 14.37 0.15 4.52
C SER A 121 15.06 -1.22 4.55
N ARG A 122 14.36 -2.30 4.97
CA ARG A 122 14.89 -3.67 4.92
C ARG A 122 15.15 -4.18 3.51
N ALA A 123 14.46 -3.68 2.47
CA ALA A 123 14.74 -4.09 1.09
C ALA A 123 16.08 -3.57 0.54
N LYS A 124 16.76 -2.65 1.25
CA LYS A 124 18.02 -2.04 0.78
C LYS A 124 19.22 -2.83 1.32
N PRO A 125 20.11 -3.37 0.47
CA PRO A 125 21.23 -4.21 0.92
C PRO A 125 22.15 -3.55 1.95
N ASN A 126 22.45 -2.26 1.78
CA ASN A 126 23.26 -1.51 2.74
C ASN A 126 22.59 -1.35 4.11
N GLU A 127 21.27 -1.20 4.13
CA GLU A 127 20.49 -1.12 5.37
C GLU A 127 20.33 -2.49 6.04
N GLN A 128 20.28 -3.57 5.25
CA GLN A 128 20.28 -4.94 5.78
C GLN A 128 21.57 -5.22 6.53
N GLU A 129 22.72 -4.93 5.92
CA GLU A 129 24.04 -5.11 6.54
C GLU A 129 24.17 -4.24 7.79
N ARG A 130 23.79 -2.96 7.70
CA ARG A 130 23.88 -2.01 8.82
C ARG A 130 23.05 -2.43 10.03
N ARG A 131 21.92 -3.11 9.81
CA ARG A 131 20.94 -3.45 10.86
C ARG A 131 20.88 -4.93 11.20
N ASP A 132 21.74 -5.74 10.57
CA ASP A 132 21.75 -7.21 10.69
C ASP A 132 20.35 -7.81 10.51
N THR A 133 19.67 -7.44 9.41
CA THR A 133 18.33 -7.94 9.11
C THR A 133 18.34 -8.95 7.99
N ARG A 134 17.53 -10.00 8.13
CA ARG A 134 17.23 -10.97 7.06
C ARG A 134 16.70 -10.28 5.78
N PRO A 135 16.88 -10.90 4.60
CA PRO A 135 16.29 -10.42 3.35
C PRO A 135 14.76 -10.43 3.40
N VAL A 136 14.14 -9.68 2.48
CA VAL A 136 12.70 -9.62 2.29
C VAL A 136 12.23 -10.95 1.69
N MET A 137 11.15 -11.50 2.26
CA MET A 137 10.53 -12.75 1.82
C MET A 137 9.05 -12.53 1.46
N GLU A 138 8.41 -13.55 0.87
CA GLU A 138 6.98 -13.51 0.50
C GLU A 138 6.08 -13.03 1.64
N ALA A 139 6.31 -13.51 2.86
CA ALA A 139 5.54 -13.11 4.05
C ALA A 139 5.64 -11.59 4.36
N ASP A 140 6.74 -10.94 4.00
CA ASP A 140 6.88 -9.49 4.14
C ASP A 140 6.05 -8.74 3.09
N ALA A 141 5.96 -9.28 1.87
CA ALA A 141 5.10 -8.72 0.82
C ALA A 141 3.61 -8.86 1.16
N GLU A 142 3.21 -10.01 1.70
CA GLU A 142 1.86 -10.22 2.23
C GLU A 142 1.53 -9.21 3.34
N TYR A 143 2.45 -9.01 4.29
CA TYR A 143 2.30 -7.99 5.33
C TYR A 143 2.20 -6.59 4.74
N ALA A 144 3.01 -6.25 3.72
CA ALA A 144 2.98 -4.92 3.11
C ALA A 144 1.62 -4.62 2.48
N LEU A 145 1.03 -5.60 1.79
CA LEU A 145 -0.33 -5.49 1.25
C LEU A 145 -1.36 -5.37 2.37
N ALA A 146 -1.21 -6.11 3.47
CA ALA A 146 -2.12 -6.06 4.62
C ALA A 146 -2.08 -4.71 5.34
N ALA A 147 -0.88 -4.18 5.57
CA ALA A 147 -0.66 -2.88 6.16
C ALA A 147 -1.25 -1.76 5.28
N MET A 148 -1.07 -1.85 3.96
CA MET A 148 -1.67 -0.90 3.02
C MET A 148 -3.20 -0.98 3.02
N GLY A 149 -3.76 -2.21 3.02
CA GLY A 149 -5.20 -2.40 3.09
C GLY A 149 -5.80 -1.88 4.40
N LEU A 150 -5.11 -2.02 5.52
CA LEU A 150 -5.50 -1.43 6.80
C LEU A 150 -5.43 0.10 6.74
N LEU A 151 -4.34 0.66 6.20
CA LEU A 151 -4.17 2.10 6.06
C LEU A 151 -5.33 2.74 5.29
N LEU A 152 -5.73 2.15 4.16
CA LEU A 152 -6.85 2.64 3.33
C LEU A 152 -8.18 2.65 4.09
N ARG A 153 -8.42 1.63 4.94
CA ARG A 153 -9.62 1.55 5.79
C ARG A 153 -9.62 2.65 6.85
N GLU A 154 -8.49 2.84 7.51
CA GLU A 154 -8.33 3.81 8.60
C GLU A 154 -8.43 5.27 8.12
N ILE A 155 -8.00 5.56 6.91
CA ILE A 155 -8.18 6.89 6.31
C ILE A 155 -9.58 7.08 5.67
N GLY A 156 -10.42 6.04 5.72
CA GLY A 156 -11.82 6.08 5.30
C GLY A 156 -12.05 6.03 3.79
N TRP A 157 -11.07 5.55 3.01
CA TRP A 157 -11.14 5.57 1.54
C TRP A 157 -11.71 4.30 0.90
N VAL A 158 -12.09 3.32 1.71
CA VAL A 158 -12.65 2.06 1.20
C VAL A 158 -14.15 2.13 0.97
N ILE A 159 -14.65 1.22 0.15
CA ILE A 159 -16.07 0.92 -0.06
C ILE A 159 -16.48 -0.25 0.83
#